data_AF-A0A7X9MGA4-F1
#
_entry.id   AF-A0A7X9MGA4-F1
#
_cell.length_a   1.000
_cell.length_b   1.000
_cell.length_c   1.000
_cell.angle_alpha   90.00
_cell.angle_beta   90.00
_cell.angle_gamma   90.00
#
_symmetry.space_group_name_H-M   'P 1'
#
loop_
_entity.id
_entity.type
_entity.pdbx_description
1 polymer ?
#
loop_
_entity_poly.entity_id
_entity_poly.type
_entity_poly.pdbx_seq_one_letter_code
_entity_poly.pdbx_strand_id
1 'polypeptide(L)'
;MTSAFEMYYKIQKKIHNTRTLHYLNLLALSGEIGFLFGSFLSYSYHVSELVARYGKEIVLLGFMPYVLVGIVASIFLLIVGKKQSIPLVLILVFFPSALLTESGLNAIFLVAVAYTIRRIELGHRQMIVSAISGFSEKYSPLYEKRLANKQNYREYFQAFMLLEFFDAEDFILLSEKDEKYTHKKLGIYDRRLTRTFKIKGVWGKVTVMDDLFIAPQKRSIWTRIRKGVRYFG
;
A
#
# COMPACT_ATOMS: atom_id res chain seq x y z
N MET A 1 16.94 -13.89 -30.03
CA MET A 1 16.64 -13.90 -28.57
C MET A 1 16.58 -12.51 -27.94
N THR A 2 17.01 -11.44 -28.62
CA THR A 2 17.03 -10.05 -28.11
C THR A 2 15.64 -9.43 -27.91
N SER A 3 14.66 -9.75 -28.76
CA SER A 3 13.32 -9.13 -28.71
C SER A 3 12.53 -9.42 -27.44
N ALA A 4 12.58 -10.66 -26.93
CA ALA A 4 11.83 -11.07 -25.73
C ALA A 4 12.43 -10.47 -24.46
N PHE A 5 13.76 -10.39 -24.36
CA PHE A 5 14.44 -9.79 -23.21
C PHE A 5 14.25 -8.27 -23.17
N GLU A 6 14.36 -7.60 -24.32
CA GLU A 6 14.06 -6.15 -24.41
C GLU A 6 12.60 -5.84 -24.10
N MET A 7 11.67 -6.67 -24.57
CA MET A 7 10.24 -6.52 -24.26
C MET A 7 9.97 -6.74 -22.77
N TYR A 8 10.57 -7.77 -22.17
CA TYR A 8 10.53 -8.00 -20.73
C TYR A 8 11.08 -6.80 -19.96
N TYR A 9 12.24 -6.28 -20.34
CA TYR A 9 12.86 -5.12 -19.71
C TYR A 9 12.00 -3.86 -19.83
N LYS A 10 11.40 -3.61 -21.01
CA LYS A 10 10.45 -2.50 -21.21
C LYS A 10 9.21 -2.62 -20.33
N ILE A 11 8.65 -3.83 -20.21
CA ILE A 11 7.48 -4.10 -19.35
C ILE A 11 7.87 -3.90 -17.88
N GLN A 12 9.00 -4.46 -17.44
CA GLN A 12 9.51 -4.32 -16.08
C GLN A 12 9.75 -2.84 -15.74
N LYS A 13 10.39 -2.07 -16.62
CA LYS A 13 10.61 -0.63 -16.46
C LYS A 13 9.31 0.16 -16.36
N LYS A 14 8.28 -0.22 -17.12
CA LYS A 14 6.97 0.45 -17.10
C LYS A 14 6.20 0.11 -15.82
N ILE A 15 6.26 -1.14 -15.36
CA ILE A 15 5.59 -1.57 -14.12
C ILE A 15 6.30 -0.98 -12.90
N HIS A 16 7.63 -1.01 -12.88
CA HIS A 16 8.49 -0.63 -11.76
C HIS A 16 8.97 0.81 -11.85
N ASN A 17 8.04 1.75 -11.98
CA ASN A 17 8.35 3.17 -12.03
C ASN A 17 7.63 3.91 -10.90
N THR A 18 8.22 4.97 -10.37
CA THR A 18 7.57 5.90 -9.43
C THR A 18 6.29 6.51 -10.03
N ARG A 19 6.22 6.69 -11.35
CA ARG A 19 4.99 7.08 -12.06
C ARG A 19 3.86 6.07 -11.89
N THR A 20 4.17 4.78 -11.86
CA THR A 20 3.16 3.71 -11.68
C THR A 20 2.59 3.73 -10.27
N LEU A 21 3.40 4.02 -9.25
CA LEU A 21 2.90 4.29 -7.89
C LEU A 21 1.91 5.45 -7.88
N HIS A 22 2.21 6.53 -8.61
CA HIS A 22 1.33 7.67 -8.72
C HIS A 22 0.00 7.32 -9.39
N TYR A 23 0.03 6.58 -10.51
CA TYR A 23 -1.18 6.13 -11.19
C TYR A 23 -2.03 5.18 -10.33
N LEU A 24 -1.40 4.22 -9.64
CA LEU A 24 -2.13 3.32 -8.72
C LEU A 24 -2.79 4.11 -7.58
N ASN A 25 -2.11 5.12 -7.04
CA ASN A 25 -2.69 5.97 -6.01
C ASN A 25 -3.87 6.80 -6.53
N LEU A 26 -3.76 7.39 -7.73
CA LEU A 26 -4.87 8.11 -8.37
C LEU A 26 -6.06 7.20 -8.67
N LEU A 27 -5.81 5.97 -9.17
CA LEU A 27 -6.86 4.98 -9.40
C LEU A 27 -7.55 4.57 -8.11
N ALA A 28 -6.80 4.31 -7.04
CA ALA A 28 -7.37 4.03 -5.73
C ALA A 28 -8.22 5.20 -5.21
N LEU A 29 -7.75 6.44 -5.35
CA LEU A 29 -8.52 7.63 -4.97
C LEU A 29 -9.81 7.77 -5.78
N SER A 30 -9.76 7.51 -7.09
CA SER A 30 -10.95 7.55 -7.94
C SER A 30 -12.00 6.50 -7.53
N GLY A 31 -11.57 5.30 -7.14
CA GLY A 31 -12.45 4.27 -6.60
C GLY A 31 -13.09 4.66 -5.27
N GLU A 32 -12.34 5.30 -4.37
CA GLU A 32 -12.88 5.82 -3.10
C GLU A 32 -13.89 6.96 -3.32
N ILE A 33 -13.61 7.87 -4.25
CA ILE A 33 -14.55 8.94 -4.62
C ILE A 33 -15.82 8.32 -5.24
N GLY A 34 -15.66 7.36 -6.14
CA GLY A 34 -16.78 6.64 -6.75
C GLY A 34 -17.65 5.90 -5.72
N PHE A 35 -17.04 5.33 -4.68
CA PHE A 35 -17.77 4.76 -3.56
C PHE A 35 -18.63 5.79 -2.82
N LEU A 36 -18.09 6.97 -2.52
CA LEU A 36 -18.83 8.02 -1.82
C LEU A 36 -20.05 8.46 -2.63
N PHE A 37 -19.87 8.73 -3.93
CA PHE A 37 -20.98 9.11 -4.81
C PHE A 37 -22.01 7.99 -4.96
N GLY A 38 -21.57 6.76 -5.23
CA GLY A 38 -22.48 5.61 -5.39
C GLY A 38 -23.25 5.29 -4.11
N SER A 39 -22.60 5.38 -2.94
CA SER A 39 -23.24 5.18 -1.64
C SER A 39 -24.27 6.27 -1.34
N PHE A 40 -23.95 7.53 -1.66
CA PHE A 40 -24.87 8.64 -1.47
C PHE A 40 -26.11 8.52 -2.38
N LEU A 41 -25.92 8.13 -3.65
CA LEU A 41 -27.03 7.86 -4.56
C LEU A 41 -27.89 6.70 -4.07
N SER A 42 -27.27 5.58 -3.67
CA SER A 42 -27.95 4.42 -3.10
C SER A 42 -28.81 4.80 -1.90
N TYR A 43 -28.24 5.59 -0.98
CA TYR A 43 -28.97 6.11 0.17
C TYR A 43 -30.14 7.00 -0.25
N SER A 44 -29.93 7.90 -1.21
CA SER A 44 -30.97 8.82 -1.70
C SER A 44 -32.15 8.08 -2.33
N TYR A 45 -31.87 7.07 -3.17
CA TYR A 45 -32.90 6.20 -3.74
C TYR A 45 -33.67 5.45 -2.67
N HIS A 46 -32.96 4.86 -1.71
CA HIS A 46 -33.58 4.09 -0.64
C HIS A 46 -34.49 4.96 0.25
N VAL A 47 -34.04 6.17 0.61
CA VAL A 47 -34.86 7.12 1.36
C VAL A 47 -36.08 7.57 0.56
N SER A 48 -35.93 7.86 -0.73
CA SER A 48 -37.05 8.25 -1.61
C SER A 48 -38.14 7.17 -1.64
N GLU A 49 -37.74 5.90 -1.80
CA GLU A 49 -38.68 4.77 -1.80
C GLU A 49 -39.38 4.60 -0.45
N LEU A 50 -38.65 4.72 0.66
CA LEU A 50 -39.24 4.64 1.99
C LEU A 50 -40.21 5.79 2.26
N VAL A 51 -39.90 7.01 1.81
CA VAL A 51 -40.80 8.17 1.96
C VAL A 51 -42.08 7.97 1.16
N ALA A 52 -41.99 7.41 -0.05
CA ALA A 52 -43.15 7.10 -0.87
C ALA A 52 -44.07 6.04 -0.22
N ARG A 53 -43.50 5.06 0.49
CA ARG A 53 -44.26 3.94 1.09
C ARG A 53 -44.79 4.23 2.49
N TYR A 54 -43.99 4.86 3.35
CA TYR A 54 -44.26 5.01 4.79
C TYR A 54 -44.48 6.46 5.22
N GLY A 55 -44.34 7.41 4.30
CA GLY A 55 -44.44 8.83 4.61
C GLY A 55 -43.17 9.42 5.21
N LYS A 56 -43.01 10.73 5.07
CA LYS A 56 -41.77 11.46 5.40
C LYS A 56 -41.41 11.38 6.88
N GLU A 57 -42.40 11.45 7.77
CA GLU A 57 -42.20 11.54 9.22
C GLU A 57 -41.57 10.28 9.81
N ILE A 58 -42.06 9.09 9.39
CA ILE A 58 -41.55 7.79 9.85
C ILE A 58 -40.11 7.57 9.39
N VAL A 59 -39.79 7.97 8.15
CA VAL A 59 -38.44 7.80 7.58
C VAL A 59 -37.42 8.72 8.24
N LEU A 60 -37.81 9.97 8.52
CA LEU A 60 -36.94 10.91 9.24
C LEU A 60 -36.61 10.41 10.66
N LEU A 61 -37.57 9.83 11.37
CA LEU A 61 -37.36 9.29 12.71
C LEU A 61 -36.58 7.97 12.73
N GLY A 62 -36.81 7.07 11.76
CA GLY A 62 -36.20 5.74 11.74
C GLY A 62 -34.83 5.66 11.07
N PHE A 63 -34.61 6.42 10.00
CA PHE A 63 -33.47 6.19 9.09
C PHE A 63 -32.50 7.38 8.97
N MET A 64 -32.90 8.58 9.36
CA MET A 64 -31.98 9.72 9.38
C MET A 64 -30.95 9.71 10.54
N PRO A 65 -31.27 9.19 11.75
CA PRO A 65 -30.34 9.26 12.89
C PRO A 65 -29.00 8.57 12.66
N TYR A 66 -28.97 7.39 12.01
CA TYR A 66 -27.71 6.65 11.82
C TYR A 66 -26.77 7.34 10.83
N VAL A 67 -27.30 8.01 9.79
CA VAL A 67 -26.48 8.79 8.85
C VAL A 67 -25.93 10.03 9.53
N LEU A 68 -26.73 10.73 10.34
CA LEU A 68 -26.28 11.86 11.13
C LEU A 68 -25.16 11.46 12.11
N VAL A 69 -25.33 10.35 12.82
CA VAL A 69 -24.29 9.79 13.69
C VAL A 69 -23.02 9.49 12.89
N GLY A 70 -23.15 8.92 11.69
CA GLY A 70 -22.04 8.67 10.77
C GLY A 70 -21.27 9.93 10.35
N ILE A 71 -21.99 11.00 10.01
CA ILE A 71 -21.41 12.29 9.64
C ILE A 71 -20.69 12.91 10.84
N VAL A 72 -21.34 12.96 12.01
CA VAL A 72 -20.75 13.51 13.24
C VAL A 72 -19.51 12.72 13.65
N ALA A 73 -19.55 11.40 13.60
CA ALA A 73 -18.39 10.55 13.87
C ALA A 73 -17.25 10.81 12.88
N SER A 74 -17.55 11.02 11.60
CA SER A 74 -16.55 11.36 10.58
C SER A 74 -15.90 12.73 10.82
N ILE A 75 -16.69 13.74 11.20
CA ILE A 75 -16.19 15.07 11.57
C ILE A 75 -15.33 14.99 12.84
N PHE A 76 -15.77 14.25 13.85
CA PHE A 76 -15.00 14.04 15.06
C PHE A 76 -13.64 13.36 14.76
N LEU A 77 -13.61 12.35 13.91
CA LEU A 77 -12.37 11.70 13.47
C LEU A 77 -11.45 12.64 12.68
N LEU A 78 -12.00 13.58 11.91
CA LEU A 78 -11.23 14.65 11.27
C LEU A 78 -10.57 15.56 12.32
N ILE A 79 -11.32 15.98 13.34
CA ILE A 79 -10.84 16.85 14.44
C ILE A 79 -9.74 16.15 15.25
N VAL A 80 -9.92 14.88 15.60
CA VAL A 80 -8.96 14.08 16.37
C VAL A 80 -7.74 13.64 15.52
N GLY A 81 -7.71 13.99 14.23
CA GLY A 81 -6.61 13.66 13.33
C GLY A 81 -6.56 12.18 12.90
N LYS A 82 -7.57 11.38 13.26
CA LYS A 82 -7.69 9.96 12.91
C LYS A 82 -8.32 9.77 11.53
N LYS A 83 -7.79 10.48 10.53
CA LYS A 83 -8.32 10.50 9.15
C LYS A 83 -8.41 9.12 8.49
N GLN A 84 -7.55 8.18 8.92
CA GLN A 84 -7.50 6.81 8.43
C GLN A 84 -8.75 5.98 8.78
N SER A 85 -9.48 6.35 9.83
CA SER A 85 -10.67 5.62 10.29
C SER A 85 -11.96 6.12 9.63
N ILE A 86 -11.95 7.27 8.96
CA ILE A 86 -13.13 7.87 8.33
C ILE A 86 -13.74 6.94 7.27
N PRO A 87 -12.97 6.33 6.35
CA PRO A 87 -13.54 5.44 5.35
C PRO A 87 -14.30 4.26 5.96
N LEU A 88 -13.81 3.70 7.07
CA LEU A 88 -14.47 2.61 7.79
C LEU A 88 -15.82 3.04 8.38
N VAL A 89 -15.89 4.23 8.97
CA VAL A 89 -17.14 4.79 9.50
C VAL A 89 -18.14 5.00 8.38
N LEU A 90 -17.70 5.60 7.26
CA LEU A 90 -18.58 5.82 6.10
C LEU A 90 -19.07 4.50 5.50
N ILE A 91 -18.21 3.49 5.38
CA ILE A 91 -18.63 2.14 4.97
C ILE A 91 -19.71 1.64 5.92
N LEU A 92 -19.49 1.63 7.23
CA LEU A 92 -20.44 1.08 8.19
C LEU A 92 -21.81 1.78 8.15
N VAL A 93 -21.82 3.09 7.91
CA VAL A 93 -23.03 3.91 7.82
C VAL A 93 -23.80 3.64 6.53
N PHE A 94 -23.11 3.56 5.38
CA PHE A 94 -23.75 3.38 4.09
C PHE A 94 -23.97 1.91 3.71
N PHE A 95 -23.30 0.96 4.37
CA PHE A 95 -23.35 -0.46 4.03
C PHE A 95 -24.77 -1.03 3.98
N PRO A 96 -25.67 -0.77 4.96
CA PRO A 96 -27.03 -1.31 4.91
C PRO A 96 -27.81 -0.82 3.69
N SER A 97 -27.74 0.48 3.40
CA SER A 97 -28.42 1.08 2.23
C SER A 97 -27.75 0.69 0.92
N ALA A 98 -26.44 0.43 0.92
CA ALA A 98 -25.67 0.05 -0.25
C ALA A 98 -25.96 -1.39 -0.71
N LEU A 99 -26.31 -2.30 0.19
CA LEU A 99 -26.69 -3.67 -0.18
C LEU A 99 -28.04 -3.76 -0.88
N LEU A 100 -28.91 -2.75 -0.70
CA LEU A 100 -30.30 -2.78 -1.15
C LEU A 100 -30.51 -2.19 -2.54
N THR A 101 -29.50 -1.59 -3.15
CA THR A 101 -29.61 -1.01 -4.50
C THR A 101 -28.44 -1.41 -5.38
N GLU A 102 -28.67 -1.45 -6.70
CA GLU A 102 -27.64 -1.72 -7.70
C GLU A 102 -26.49 -0.69 -7.61
N SER A 103 -26.83 0.59 -7.43
CA SER A 103 -25.85 1.66 -7.28
C SER A 103 -24.95 1.49 -6.04
N GLY A 104 -25.52 0.95 -4.95
CA GLY A 104 -24.80 0.65 -3.73
C GLY A 104 -23.89 -0.58 -3.85
N LEU A 105 -24.34 -1.63 -4.52
CA LEU A 105 -23.51 -2.81 -4.82
C LEU A 105 -22.30 -2.43 -5.68
N ASN A 106 -22.51 -1.58 -6.69
CA ASN A 106 -21.42 -1.03 -7.51
C ASN A 106 -20.45 -0.20 -6.67
N ALA A 107 -20.96 0.60 -5.72
CA ALA A 107 -20.12 1.36 -4.80
C ALA A 107 -19.25 0.44 -3.92
N ILE A 108 -19.82 -0.63 -3.36
CA ILE A 108 -19.07 -1.63 -2.57
C ILE A 108 -17.97 -2.28 -3.41
N PHE A 109 -18.28 -2.64 -4.66
CA PHE A 109 -17.28 -3.19 -5.59
C PHE A 109 -16.12 -2.21 -5.84
N LEU A 110 -16.42 -0.91 -6.04
CA LEU A 110 -15.39 0.12 -6.20
C LEU A 110 -14.47 0.25 -4.98
N VAL A 111 -14.99 0.07 -3.76
CA VAL A 111 -14.14 0.02 -2.54
C VAL A 111 -13.24 -1.19 -2.56
N ALA A 112 -13.76 -2.37 -2.90
CA ALA A 112 -12.95 -3.58 -2.98
C ALA A 112 -11.81 -3.43 -4.01
N VAL A 113 -12.11 -2.85 -5.17
CA VAL A 113 -11.10 -2.51 -6.19
C VAL A 113 -10.10 -1.50 -5.65
N ALA A 114 -10.53 -0.40 -5.05
CA ALA A 114 -9.63 0.59 -4.46
C ALA A 114 -8.71 -0.01 -3.38
N TYR A 115 -9.25 -0.89 -2.55
CA TYR A 115 -8.50 -1.63 -1.53
C TYR A 115 -7.43 -2.53 -2.15
N THR A 116 -7.78 -3.32 -3.18
CA THR A 116 -6.80 -4.17 -3.87
C THR A 116 -5.71 -3.36 -4.55
N ILE A 117 -6.05 -2.24 -5.20
CA ILE A 117 -5.08 -1.33 -5.80
C ILE A 117 -4.12 -0.78 -4.74
N ARG A 118 -4.63 -0.36 -3.57
CA ARG A 118 -3.77 0.09 -2.45
C ARG A 118 -2.85 -0.99 -1.93
N ARG A 119 -3.29 -2.25 -1.90
CA ARG A 119 -2.44 -3.38 -1.49
C ARG A 119 -1.32 -3.63 -2.50
N ILE A 120 -1.62 -3.55 -3.79
CA ILE A 120 -0.63 -3.66 -4.87
C ILE A 120 0.37 -2.51 -4.78
N GLU A 121 -0.13 -1.27 -4.63
CA GLU A 121 0.69 -0.06 -4.51
C GLU A 121 1.64 -0.13 -3.31
N LEU A 122 1.14 -0.53 -2.13
CA LEU A 122 1.97 -0.69 -0.93
C LEU A 122 3.06 -1.74 -1.13
N GLY A 123 2.71 -2.89 -1.71
CA GLY A 123 3.68 -3.96 -2.00
C GLY A 123 4.75 -3.51 -2.98
N HIS A 124 4.36 -2.79 -4.03
CA HIS A 124 5.27 -2.22 -5.01
C HIS A 124 6.22 -1.20 -4.36
N ARG A 125 5.68 -0.33 -3.52
CA ARG A 125 6.45 0.69 -2.79
C ARG A 125 7.46 0.06 -1.83
N GLN A 126 7.07 -0.98 -1.09
CA GLN A 126 7.96 -1.75 -0.22
C GLN A 126 9.10 -2.39 -0.99
N MET A 127 8.81 -2.99 -2.15
CA MET A 127 9.82 -3.62 -2.98
C MET A 127 10.84 -2.60 -3.50
N ILE A 128 10.39 -1.46 -4.02
CA ILE A 128 11.28 -0.39 -4.51
C ILE A 128 12.18 0.13 -3.38
N VAL A 129 11.59 0.46 -2.23
CA VAL A 129 12.34 0.97 -1.07
C VAL A 129 13.31 -0.08 -0.53
N SER A 130 12.97 -1.37 -0.61
CA SER A 130 13.89 -2.45 -0.22
C SER A 130 15.10 -2.57 -1.15
N ALA A 131 14.89 -2.40 -2.46
CA ALA A 131 15.98 -2.37 -3.43
C ALA A 131 16.89 -1.16 -3.18
N ILE A 132 16.30 0.03 -3.04
CA ILE A 132 17.02 1.29 -2.76
C ILE A 132 17.80 1.20 -1.46
N SER A 133 17.16 0.81 -0.36
CA SER A 133 17.81 0.77 0.96
C SER A 133 18.91 -0.29 1.07
N GLY A 134 18.74 -1.43 0.40
CA GLY A 134 19.66 -2.56 0.49
C GLY A 134 20.76 -2.58 -0.56
N PHE A 135 20.58 -1.94 -1.72
CA PHE A 135 21.51 -2.12 -2.84
C PHE A 135 21.97 -0.81 -3.49
N SER A 136 21.45 0.37 -3.09
CA SER A 136 21.98 1.63 -3.60
C SER A 136 23.28 2.02 -2.91
N GLU A 137 24.17 2.69 -3.64
CA GLU A 137 25.42 3.25 -3.11
C GLU A 137 25.15 4.25 -1.98
N LYS A 138 24.11 5.07 -2.12
CA LYS A 138 23.75 6.12 -1.15
C LYS A 138 23.30 5.60 0.21
N TYR A 139 22.56 4.48 0.24
CA TYR A 139 21.91 4.00 1.46
C TYR A 139 22.46 2.68 1.97
N SER A 140 23.02 1.81 1.12
CA SER A 140 23.45 0.48 1.55
C SER A 140 24.86 0.49 2.15
N PRO A 141 25.03 0.11 3.43
CA PRO A 141 26.36 -0.03 4.01
C PRO A 141 27.12 -1.26 3.49
N LEU A 142 26.46 -2.14 2.73
CA LEU A 142 27.05 -3.35 2.14
C LEU A 142 27.12 -3.27 0.61
N TYR A 143 27.00 -2.06 0.04
CA TYR A 143 26.93 -1.84 -1.40
C TYR A 143 28.05 -2.58 -2.15
N GLU A 144 29.31 -2.29 -1.85
CA GLU A 144 30.47 -2.88 -2.53
C GLU A 144 30.48 -4.41 -2.46
N LYS A 145 30.19 -4.96 -1.28
CA LYS A 145 30.17 -6.43 -1.06
C LYS A 145 29.02 -7.11 -1.79
N ARG A 146 27.86 -6.46 -1.90
CA ARG A 146 26.70 -6.98 -2.65
C ARG A 146 26.91 -6.81 -4.15
N LEU A 147 27.55 -5.72 -4.59
CA LEU A 147 27.89 -5.46 -5.99
C LEU A 147 28.87 -6.51 -6.53
N ALA A 148 29.92 -6.84 -5.77
CA ALA A 148 30.87 -7.89 -6.12
C ALA A 148 30.20 -9.27 -6.31
N ASN A 149 29.06 -9.50 -5.65
CA ASN A 149 28.28 -10.74 -5.72
C ASN A 149 27.07 -10.66 -6.65
N LYS A 150 26.90 -9.58 -7.43
CA LYS A 150 25.74 -9.37 -8.32
C LYS A 150 25.49 -10.54 -9.26
N GLN A 151 26.55 -11.13 -9.82
CA GLN A 151 26.43 -12.26 -10.77
C GLN A 151 26.29 -13.62 -10.07
N ASN A 152 26.69 -13.72 -8.81
CA ASN A 152 26.68 -14.98 -8.05
C ASN A 152 25.26 -15.33 -7.55
N TYR A 153 24.39 -14.32 -7.38
CA TYR A 153 23.04 -14.51 -6.85
C TYR A 153 21.99 -13.83 -7.72
N ARG A 154 21.01 -14.62 -8.19
CA ARG A 154 19.87 -14.14 -9.00
C ARG A 154 19.09 -13.00 -8.31
N GLU A 155 18.92 -13.10 -6.99
CA GLU A 155 18.19 -12.09 -6.19
C GLU A 155 18.92 -10.73 -6.22
N TYR A 156 20.26 -10.74 -6.16
CA TYR A 156 21.06 -9.52 -6.24
C TYR A 156 21.05 -8.96 -7.66
N PHE A 157 21.18 -9.82 -8.67
CA PHE A 157 21.05 -9.42 -10.06
C PHE A 157 19.72 -8.71 -10.31
N GLN A 158 18.60 -9.28 -9.85
CA GLN A 158 17.28 -8.68 -9.97
C GLN A 158 17.16 -7.35 -9.20
N ALA A 159 17.73 -7.26 -8.00
CA ALA A 159 17.75 -6.03 -7.21
C ALA A 159 18.49 -4.89 -7.91
N PHE A 160 19.68 -5.17 -8.46
CA PHE A 160 20.46 -4.20 -9.20
C PHE A 160 19.83 -3.82 -10.53
N MET A 161 19.21 -4.76 -11.24
CA MET A 161 18.42 -4.45 -12.45
C MET A 161 17.23 -3.55 -12.13
N LEU A 162 16.58 -3.75 -10.99
CA LEU A 162 15.47 -2.91 -10.57
C LEU A 162 15.95 -1.49 -10.18
N LEU A 163 17.12 -1.38 -9.55
CA LEU A 163 17.74 -0.09 -9.21
C LEU A 163 18.01 0.79 -10.41
N GLU A 164 18.34 0.21 -11.58
CA GLU A 164 18.57 0.97 -12.82
C GLU A 164 17.34 1.79 -13.26
N PHE A 165 16.15 1.49 -12.74
CA PHE A 165 14.91 2.21 -13.06
C PHE A 165 14.61 3.39 -12.15
N PHE A 166 15.39 3.60 -11.09
CA PHE A 166 15.11 4.58 -10.06
C PHE A 166 16.29 5.49 -9.80
N ASP A 167 15.99 6.75 -9.55
CA ASP A 167 16.95 7.69 -9.01
C ASP A 167 16.94 7.60 -7.48
N ALA A 168 18.11 7.43 -6.86
CA ALA A 168 18.23 7.39 -5.40
C ALA A 168 17.90 8.75 -4.75
N GLU A 169 17.92 9.85 -5.50
CA GLU A 169 17.55 11.19 -5.04
C GLU A 169 16.05 11.36 -4.79
N ASP A 170 15.20 10.58 -5.47
CA ASP A 170 13.75 10.63 -5.28
C ASP A 170 13.29 10.05 -3.92
N PHE A 171 14.21 9.40 -3.19
CA PHE A 171 13.95 8.76 -1.91
C PHE A 171 14.55 9.59 -0.78
N ILE A 172 13.72 9.96 0.19
CA ILE A 172 14.13 10.73 1.38
C ILE A 172 14.07 9.79 2.59
N LEU A 173 15.21 9.56 3.23
CA LEU A 173 15.29 8.84 4.50
C LEU A 173 14.71 9.73 5.62
N LEU A 174 13.71 9.22 6.34
CA LEU A 174 13.05 9.93 7.44
C LEU A 174 13.53 9.46 8.82
N SER A 175 13.79 8.16 8.96
CA SER A 175 14.33 7.61 10.20
C SER A 175 15.06 6.31 9.94
N GLU A 176 16.05 6.03 10.76
CA GLU A 176 16.84 4.82 10.75
C GLU A 176 16.99 4.32 12.19
N LYS A 177 16.80 3.01 12.38
CA LYS A 177 17.02 2.31 13.64
C LYS A 177 17.91 1.11 13.38
N ASP A 178 19.03 1.06 14.08
CA ASP A 178 19.98 -0.04 14.03
C ASP A 178 19.78 -0.96 15.24
N GLU A 179 19.27 -2.15 14.98
CA GLU A 179 18.97 -3.17 15.97
C GLU A 179 20.01 -4.29 15.87
N LYS A 180 20.78 -4.48 16.95
CA LYS A 180 21.76 -5.57 17.04
C LYS A 180 21.16 -6.70 17.87
N TYR A 181 20.99 -7.86 17.24
CA TYR A 181 20.53 -9.08 17.88
C TYR A 181 21.70 -10.02 18.10
N THR A 182 21.85 -10.50 19.33
CA THR A 182 22.85 -11.52 19.65
C THR A 182 22.13 -12.80 20.02
N HIS A 183 22.14 -13.78 19.12
CA HIS A 183 21.64 -15.12 19.43
C HIS A 183 22.72 -15.88 20.19
N LYS A 184 22.80 -15.66 21.51
CA LYS A 184 23.82 -16.23 22.41
C LYS A 184 23.99 -17.76 22.28
N LYS A 185 22.91 -18.49 21.96
CA LYS A 185 22.94 -19.97 21.80
C LYS A 185 23.51 -20.44 20.46
N LEU A 186 23.49 -19.61 19.42
CA LEU A 186 23.96 -19.96 18.07
C LEU A 186 25.26 -19.24 17.68
N GLY A 187 25.74 -18.31 18.51
CA GLY A 187 26.92 -17.48 18.21
C GLY A 187 26.73 -16.51 17.04
N ILE A 188 25.50 -16.34 16.55
CA ILE A 188 25.19 -15.49 15.40
C ILE A 188 24.89 -14.06 15.88
N TYR A 189 25.64 -13.10 15.33
CA TYR A 189 25.40 -11.67 15.48
C TYR A 189 24.60 -11.18 14.27
N ASP A 190 23.30 -10.99 14.44
CA ASP A 190 22.44 -10.44 13.40
C ASP A 190 22.29 -8.93 13.62
N ARG A 191 22.64 -8.14 12.61
CA ARG A 191 22.42 -6.69 12.62
C ARG A 191 21.27 -6.38 11.66
N ARG A 192 20.32 -5.59 12.13
CA ARG A 192 19.09 -5.28 11.41
C ARG A 192 18.89 -3.78 11.36
N LEU A 193 18.79 -3.24 10.16
CA LEU A 193 18.46 -1.84 9.92
C LEU A 193 16.98 -1.71 9.58
N THR A 194 16.24 -0.99 10.41
CA THR A 194 14.87 -0.60 10.12
C THR A 194 14.86 0.86 9.67
N ARG A 195 14.48 1.09 8.41
CA ARG A 195 14.53 2.42 7.79
C ARG A 195 13.18 2.84 7.25
N THR A 196 12.82 4.10 7.47
CA THR A 196 11.58 4.69 6.96
C THR A 196 11.90 5.71 5.89
N PHE A 197 11.30 5.57 4.71
CA PHE A 197 11.49 6.44 3.55
C PHE A 197 10.19 7.14 3.15
N LYS A 198 10.34 8.32 2.55
CA LYS A 198 9.32 9.02 1.78
C LYS A 198 9.79 9.13 0.34
N ILE A 199 8.92 8.75 -0.60
CA ILE A 199 9.19 8.87 -2.03
C ILE A 199 8.62 10.20 -2.52
N LYS A 200 9.38 10.96 -3.29
CA LYS A 200 8.94 12.21 -3.91
C LYS A 200 7.70 11.96 -4.78
N GLY A 201 6.66 12.76 -4.60
CA GLY A 201 5.42 12.66 -5.39
C GLY A 201 4.48 11.49 -5.04
N VAL A 202 4.84 10.61 -4.10
CA VAL A 202 3.99 9.50 -3.63
C VAL A 202 3.50 9.76 -2.22
N TRP A 203 2.22 9.53 -1.97
CA TRP A 203 1.59 9.76 -0.67
C TRP A 203 1.87 8.63 0.33
N GLY A 204 2.42 8.97 1.49
CA GLY A 204 2.67 8.06 2.60
C GLY A 204 4.15 7.78 2.82
N LYS A 205 4.45 6.98 3.85
CA LYS A 205 5.80 6.60 4.26
C LYS A 205 5.92 5.08 4.21
N VAL A 206 7.12 4.56 3.97
CA VAL A 206 7.37 3.12 3.97
C VAL A 206 8.49 2.79 4.92
N THR A 207 8.26 1.80 5.77
CA THR A 207 9.30 1.23 6.60
C THR A 207 9.73 -0.11 6.03
N VAL A 208 11.03 -0.28 5.83
CA VAL A 208 11.66 -1.53 5.38
C VAL A 208 12.70 -1.97 6.40
N MET A 209 12.87 -3.28 6.51
CA MET A 209 13.89 -3.91 7.34
C MET A 209 14.93 -4.56 6.43
N ASP A 210 16.21 -4.27 6.63
CA ASP A 210 17.34 -4.95 6.01
C ASP A 210 18.14 -5.68 7.08
N ASP A 211 18.29 -6.99 6.95
CA ASP A 211 19.01 -7.83 7.92
C ASP A 211 20.53 -7.90 7.63
N LEU A 212 21.07 -6.96 6.83
CA LEU A 212 22.51 -6.73 6.58
C LEU A 212 23.35 -7.99 6.30
N PHE A 213 22.85 -8.87 5.44
CA PHE A 213 23.61 -10.02 4.98
C PHE A 213 24.43 -9.71 3.73
N ILE A 214 25.63 -10.30 3.66
CA ILE A 214 26.54 -10.23 2.51
C ILE A 214 26.09 -11.22 1.42
N ALA A 215 25.56 -12.38 1.81
CA ALA A 215 24.96 -13.37 0.92
C ALA A 215 23.48 -13.59 1.28
N PRO A 216 22.61 -13.92 0.30
CA PRO A 216 21.22 -14.21 0.58
C PRO A 216 21.10 -15.45 1.45
N GLN A 217 20.47 -15.31 2.61
CA GLN A 217 20.22 -16.45 3.50
C GLN A 217 19.04 -17.27 2.98
N LYS A 218 19.19 -18.60 2.91
CA LYS A 218 18.08 -19.53 2.65
C LYS A 218 17.07 -19.43 3.79
N ARG A 219 16.05 -18.59 3.60
CA ARG A 219 14.94 -18.45 4.55
C ARG A 219 13.83 -19.45 4.21
N SER A 220 13.28 -20.04 5.26
CA SER A 220 12.03 -20.80 5.19
C SER A 220 10.92 -19.95 4.54
N ILE A 221 10.08 -20.60 3.72
CA ILE A 221 8.91 -19.98 3.06
C ILE A 221 8.02 -19.26 4.07
N TRP A 222 7.88 -19.80 5.28
CA TRP A 222 7.09 -19.21 6.36
C TRP A 222 7.69 -17.90 6.89
N THR A 223 9.00 -17.83 7.07
CA THR A 223 9.69 -16.58 7.41
C THR A 223 9.68 -15.55 6.27
N ARG A 224 9.58 -16.02 5.02
CA ARG A 224 9.50 -15.20 3.81
C ARG A 224 8.14 -14.49 3.67
N ILE A 225 7.04 -15.16 4.04
CA ILE A 225 5.68 -14.60 4.04
C ILE A 225 5.50 -13.59 5.20
N ARG A 226 6.04 -13.89 6.38
CA ARG A 226 5.82 -13.08 7.60
C ARG A 226 6.52 -11.72 7.61
N LYS A 227 7.63 -11.57 6.89
CA LYS A 227 8.44 -10.34 6.88
C LYS A 227 8.18 -9.41 5.70
N GLY A 228 7.25 -9.73 4.80
CA GLY A 228 6.76 -8.82 3.74
C GLY A 228 7.78 -8.39 2.66
N VAL A 229 9.09 -8.53 2.91
CA VAL A 229 10.14 -8.17 1.96
C VAL A 229 10.47 -9.40 1.12
N ARG A 230 9.83 -9.48 -0.05
CA ARG A 230 10.34 -10.29 -1.15
C ARG A 230 11.60 -9.56 -1.66
N TYR A 231 12.77 -10.11 -1.39
CA TYR A 231 13.94 -9.85 -2.24
C TYR A 231 13.74 -10.64 -3.54
N PHE A 232 12.71 -10.25 -4.30
CA PHE A 232 12.36 -10.77 -5.62
C PHE A 232 11.90 -12.25 -5.64
N GLY A 233 10.65 -12.45 -6.05
CA GLY A 233 10.08 -13.75 -6.39
C GLY A 233 10.01 -13.90 -7.89
#